data_AF-A0A845DGV6-F1
#
_entry.id   AF-A0A845DGV6-F1
#
_cell.length_a   1.000
_cell.length_b   1.000
_cell.length_c   1.000
_cell.angle_alpha   90.00
_cell.angle_beta   90.00
_cell.angle_gamma   90.00
#
_symmetry.space_group_name_H-M   'P 1'
#
loop_
_entity.id
_entity.type
_entity.pdbx_description
1 polymer ?
#
loop_
_entity_poly.entity_id
_entity_poly.type
_entity_poly.pdbx_seq_one_letter_code
_entity_poly.pdbx_strand_id
1 'polypeptide(L)'
;MATNELVNALTKELETVLKYADTQLVSRPEWGTINFENARADIETALSISIDLASLPLQELTDGAAGEIQGAIPAVAQSLEQIDGFSISSGGSPPENRDDICNQLRNAIE
;
A
#
# COMPACT_ATOMS: atom_id res chain seq x y z
N MET A 1 -24.53 -8.31 -3.24
CA MET A 1 -23.84 -7.45 -4.22
C MET A 1 -23.45 -6.21 -3.45
N ALA A 2 -22.17 -5.86 -3.47
CA ALA A 2 -21.66 -4.72 -2.74
C ALA A 2 -22.40 -3.44 -3.13
N THR A 3 -22.74 -2.62 -2.15
CA THR A 3 -23.32 -1.31 -2.41
C THR A 3 -22.41 -0.43 -3.27
N ASN A 4 -23.00 0.40 -4.14
CA ASN A 4 -22.25 1.31 -5.01
C ASN A 4 -21.33 2.28 -4.23
N GLU A 5 -21.67 2.61 -2.99
CA GLU A 5 -20.83 3.41 -2.10
C GLU A 5 -19.54 2.68 -1.72
N LEU A 6 -19.64 1.41 -1.30
CA LEU A 6 -18.48 0.55 -0.99
C LEU A 6 -17.59 0.36 -2.22
N VAL A 7 -18.20 0.07 -3.37
CA VAL A 7 -17.47 -0.12 -4.63
C VAL A 7 -16.71 1.14 -5.04
N ASN A 8 -17.34 2.32 -4.95
CA ASN A 8 -16.67 3.58 -5.28
C ASN A 8 -15.55 3.93 -4.29
N ALA A 9 -15.75 3.67 -3.00
CA ALA A 9 -14.71 3.86 -1.99
C ALA A 9 -13.50 2.97 -2.28
N LEU A 10 -13.72 1.66 -2.45
CA LEU A 10 -12.69 0.69 -2.82
C LEU A 10 -11.95 1.09 -4.09
N THR A 11 -12.68 1.48 -5.14
CA THR A 11 -12.06 1.89 -6.42
C THR A 11 -11.10 3.06 -6.20
N LYS A 12 -11.52 4.07 -5.43
CA LYS A 12 -10.70 5.25 -5.15
C LYS A 12 -9.47 4.93 -4.31
N GLU A 13 -9.59 4.02 -3.35
CA GLU A 13 -8.45 3.57 -2.54
C GLU A 13 -7.47 2.75 -3.36
N LEU A 14 -7.96 1.84 -4.21
CA LEU A 14 -7.15 1.09 -5.16
C LEU A 14 -6.43 2.01 -6.13
N GLU A 15 -7.09 3.01 -6.70
CA GLU A 15 -6.45 4.03 -7.55
C GLU A 15 -5.34 4.80 -6.82
N THR A 16 -5.47 5.00 -5.51
CA THR A 16 -4.44 5.65 -4.69
C THR A 16 -3.24 4.74 -4.52
N VAL A 17 -3.45 3.46 -4.21
CA VAL A 17 -2.39 2.45 -4.12
C VAL A 17 -1.67 2.27 -5.46
N LEU A 18 -2.43 2.22 -6.57
CA LEU A 18 -1.91 2.02 -7.92
C LEU A 18 -1.02 3.18 -8.40
N LYS A 19 -1.22 4.41 -7.91
CA LYS A 19 -0.29 5.51 -8.18
C LYS A 19 1.12 5.21 -7.69
N TYR A 20 1.23 4.48 -6.59
CA TYR A 20 2.52 4.10 -6.04
C TYR A 20 3.16 2.90 -6.77
N ALA A 21 2.45 2.24 -7.69
CA ALA A 21 3.01 1.15 -8.48
C ALA A 21 4.13 1.62 -9.43
N ASP A 22 4.01 2.85 -9.95
CA ASP A 22 5.02 3.48 -10.81
C ASP A 22 6.10 4.22 -10.00
N THR A 23 5.85 4.43 -8.71
CA THR A 23 6.74 5.15 -7.82
C THR A 23 7.92 4.28 -7.40
N GLN A 24 9.12 4.86 -7.37
CA GLN A 24 10.30 4.22 -6.81
C GLN A 24 10.21 4.14 -5.28
N LEU A 25 9.42 3.20 -4.75
CA LEU A 25 9.25 2.96 -3.32
C LEU A 25 10.35 2.08 -2.71
N VAL A 26 11.02 1.27 -3.53
CA VAL A 26 12.03 0.32 -3.06
C VAL A 26 13.38 1.01 -2.83
N SER A 27 13.76 1.92 -3.73
CA SER A 27 15.03 2.62 -3.65
C SER A 27 14.96 3.96 -4.38
N ARG A 28 15.41 5.03 -3.72
CA ARG A 28 15.60 6.35 -4.31
C ARG A 28 17.02 6.82 -4.12
N PRO A 29 17.58 7.56 -5.10
CA PRO A 29 18.93 8.11 -4.98
C PRO A 29 19.08 9.04 -3.77
N GLU A 30 18.01 9.75 -3.39
CA GLU A 30 17.98 10.63 -2.22
C GLU A 30 18.07 9.90 -0.88
N TRP A 31 17.81 8.60 -0.83
CA TRP A 31 17.87 7.77 0.39
C TRP A 31 19.27 7.18 0.65
N GLY A 32 20.19 7.30 -0.32
CA GLY A 32 21.56 6.83 -0.18
C GLY A 32 21.64 5.32 0.08
N THR A 33 22.23 4.93 1.21
CA THR A 33 22.37 3.52 1.61
C THR A 33 21.11 2.95 2.28
N ILE A 34 20.15 3.80 2.65
CA ILE A 34 18.89 3.36 3.26
C ILE A 34 17.90 3.12 2.13
N ASN A 35 17.29 1.93 2.10
CA ASN A 35 16.31 1.55 1.09
C ASN A 35 15.32 0.53 1.67
N PHE A 36 14.25 0.28 0.94
CA PHE A 36 13.17 -0.65 1.30
C PHE A 36 13.29 -1.99 0.56
N GLU A 37 14.50 -2.41 0.17
CA GLU A 37 14.73 -3.70 -0.51
C GLU A 37 14.18 -4.89 0.30
N ASN A 38 14.26 -4.84 1.63
CA ASN A 38 13.74 -5.87 2.53
C ASN A 38 12.20 -5.98 2.52
N ALA A 39 11.49 -4.93 2.13
CA ALA A 39 10.04 -4.91 1.99
C ALA A 39 9.61 -4.97 0.52
N ARG A 40 10.53 -5.18 -0.42
CA ARG A 40 10.24 -5.22 -1.85
C ARG A 40 9.18 -6.25 -2.19
N ALA A 41 9.32 -7.46 -1.67
CA ALA A 41 8.36 -8.53 -1.89
C ALA A 41 6.97 -8.17 -1.34
N ASP A 42 6.92 -7.54 -0.16
CA ASP A 42 5.66 -7.09 0.46
C ASP A 42 5.00 -5.97 -0.37
N ILE A 43 5.79 -5.00 -0.85
CA ILE A 43 5.33 -3.91 -1.73
C ILE A 43 4.80 -4.46 -3.05
N GLU A 44 5.56 -5.34 -3.71
CA GLU A 44 5.14 -5.97 -4.97
C GLU A 44 3.86 -6.80 -4.78
N THR A 45 3.74 -7.52 -3.66
CA THR A 45 2.54 -8.29 -3.33
C THR A 45 1.34 -7.38 -3.13
N ALA A 46 1.48 -6.33 -2.32
CA ALA A 46 0.44 -5.34 -2.07
C ALA A 46 -0.06 -4.67 -3.37
N LEU A 47 0.86 -4.28 -4.24
CA LEU A 47 0.55 -3.69 -5.53
C LEU A 47 -0.12 -4.70 -6.47
N SER A 48 0.39 -5.93 -6.56
CA SER A 48 -0.20 -6.97 -7.41
C SER A 48 -1.64 -7.28 -6.98
N ILE A 49 -1.86 -7.49 -5.69
CA ILE A 49 -3.20 -7.71 -5.12
C ILE A 49 -4.13 -6.54 -5.47
N SER A 50 -3.64 -5.31 -5.36
CA SER A 50 -4.42 -4.11 -5.68
C SER A 50 -4.74 -3.99 -7.19
N ILE A 51 -3.81 -4.38 -8.06
CA ILE A 51 -4.03 -4.45 -9.52
C ILE A 51 -5.09 -5.51 -9.84
N ASP A 52 -4.97 -6.71 -9.27
CA ASP A 52 -5.93 -7.80 -9.46
C ASP A 52 -7.33 -7.38 -8.97
N LEU A 53 -7.42 -6.74 -7.81
CA LEU A 53 -8.67 -6.19 -7.26
C LEU A 53 -9.29 -5.10 -8.13
N ALA A 54 -8.48 -4.19 -8.65
CA ALA A 54 -8.95 -3.14 -9.56
C ALA A 54 -9.41 -3.71 -10.92
N SER A 55 -8.85 -4.85 -11.34
CA SER A 55 -9.27 -5.55 -12.56
C SER A 55 -10.53 -6.40 -12.36
N LEU A 56 -10.91 -6.71 -11.12
CA LEU A 56 -12.12 -7.48 -10.82
C LEU A 56 -13.36 -6.59 -10.83
N PRO A 57 -14.52 -7.11 -11.26
CA PRO A 57 -15.78 -6.39 -11.16
C PRO A 57 -16.21 -6.32 -9.68
N LEU A 58 -15.77 -5.28 -8.97
CA LEU A 58 -16.08 -5.06 -7.55
C LEU A 58 -17.59 -5.06 -7.23
N GLN A 59 -18.42 -4.79 -8.23
CA GLN A 59 -19.89 -4.83 -8.16
C GLN A 59 -20.45 -6.24 -7.91
N GLU A 60 -19.71 -7.27 -8.34
CA GLU A 60 -20.06 -8.68 -8.17
C GLU A 60 -19.66 -9.21 -6.78
N LEU A 61 -18.86 -8.46 -6.02
CA LEU A 61 -18.48 -8.84 -4.66
C LEU A 61 -19.70 -8.82 -3.73
N THR A 62 -19.64 -9.61 -2.66
CA THR A 62 -20.59 -9.50 -1.55
C THR A 62 -20.18 -8.32 -0.65
N ASP A 63 -21.13 -7.69 0.04
CA ASP A 63 -20.81 -6.60 0.98
C ASP A 63 -19.83 -7.05 2.07
N GLY A 64 -19.86 -8.33 2.45
CA GLY A 64 -18.89 -8.92 3.38
C GLY A 64 -17.46 -8.88 2.82
N ALA A 65 -17.24 -9.44 1.62
CA ALA A 65 -15.93 -9.43 0.98
C ALA A 65 -15.44 -8.00 0.69
N ALA A 66 -16.34 -7.15 0.17
CA ALA A 66 -16.02 -5.74 -0.07
C ALA A 66 -15.64 -5.01 1.23
N GLY A 67 -16.34 -5.27 2.34
CA GLY A 67 -16.01 -4.70 3.65
C GLY A 67 -14.67 -5.16 4.20
N GLU A 68 -14.31 -6.44 4.02
CA GLU A 68 -12.99 -6.95 4.44
C GLU A 68 -11.85 -6.29 3.64
N ILE A 69 -12.00 -6.21 2.32
CA ILE A 69 -11.02 -5.54 1.46
C ILE A 69 -10.90 -4.04 1.83
N GLN A 70 -12.05 -3.38 2.07
CA GLN A 70 -12.09 -1.97 2.45
C GLN A 70 -11.50 -1.71 3.84
N GLY A 71 -11.37 -2.74 4.69
CA GLY A 71 -10.64 -2.66 5.95
C GLY A 71 -9.13 -2.80 5.79
N ALA A 72 -8.65 -3.54 4.79
CA ALA A 72 -7.24 -3.86 4.60
C ALA A 72 -6.49 -2.89 3.66
N ILE A 73 -7.12 -2.48 2.55
CA ILE A 73 -6.53 -1.56 1.57
C ILE A 73 -6.07 -0.21 2.17
N PRO A 74 -6.81 0.43 3.12
CA PRO A 74 -6.36 1.70 3.69
C PRO A 74 -5.03 1.60 4.43
N ALA A 75 -4.81 0.48 5.14
CA ALA A 75 -3.57 0.23 5.86
C ALA A 75 -2.38 0.11 4.89
N VAL A 76 -2.57 -0.62 3.79
CA VAL A 76 -1.59 -0.72 2.70
C VAL A 76 -1.30 0.65 2.07
N ALA A 77 -2.35 1.40 1.73
CA ALA A 77 -2.22 2.73 1.13
C ALA A 77 -1.44 3.69 2.05
N GLN A 78 -1.74 3.66 3.35
CA GLN A 78 -1.05 4.48 4.35
C GLN A 78 0.44 4.09 4.46
N SER A 79 0.76 2.80 4.49
CA SER A 79 2.16 2.36 4.52
C SER A 79 2.92 2.80 3.26
N LEU A 80 2.32 2.69 2.08
CA LEU A 80 2.93 3.15 0.83
C LEU A 80 3.14 4.68 0.80
N GLU A 81 2.18 5.45 1.31
CA GLU A 81 2.32 6.91 1.47
C GLU A 81 3.47 7.27 2.43
N GLN A 82 3.63 6.52 3.53
CA GLN A 82 4.75 6.71 4.45
C GLN A 82 6.10 6.35 3.83
N ILE A 83 6.17 5.34 2.96
CA ILE A 83 7.37 5.02 2.19
C ILE A 83 7.67 6.16 1.19
N ASP A 84 6.65 6.67 0.50
CA ASP A 84 6.79 7.76 -0.47
C ASP A 84 7.28 9.06 0.18
N GLY A 85 6.73 9.38 1.36
CA GLY A 85 7.10 10.52 2.18
C GLY A 85 8.35 10.32 3.04
N PHE A 86 9.00 9.15 2.98
CA PHE A 86 10.20 8.88 3.75
C PHE A 86 11.34 9.81 3.31
N SER A 87 11.91 10.52 4.29
CA SER A 87 13.06 11.40 4.07
C SER A 87 14.11 11.20 5.15
N ILE A 88 15.37 11.06 4.74
CA ILE A 88 16.51 10.92 5.66
C ILE A 88 16.73 12.21 6.49
N SER A 89 16.21 13.35 6.01
CA SER A 89 16.48 14.66 6.61
C SER A 89 15.53 15.03 7.76
N SER A 90 14.48 14.25 8.01
CA SER A 90 13.37 14.64 8.91
C SER A 90 13.66 14.56 10.42
N GLY A 91 14.90 14.27 10.85
CA GLY A 91 15.28 14.19 12.26
C GLY A 91 14.77 12.93 12.95
N GLY A 92 15.69 12.04 13.34
CA GLY A 92 15.41 10.71 13.90
C GLY A 92 16.46 9.70 13.43
N SER A 93 16.27 8.42 13.77
CA SER A 93 17.04 7.30 13.20
C SER A 93 16.34 6.78 11.94
N PRO A 94 16.72 7.22 10.72
CA PRO A 94 16.07 6.79 9.48
C PRO A 94 15.99 5.27 9.25
N PRO A 95 16.93 4.41 9.70
CA PRO A 95 16.74 2.97 9.59
C PRO A 95 15.62 2.44 10.50
N GLU A 96 15.46 2.97 11.72
CA GLU A 96 14.38 2.53 12.63
C GLU A 96 13.00 2.90 12.05
N ASN A 97 12.85 4.12 11.51
CA ASN A 97 11.61 4.52 10.82
C ASN A 97 11.31 3.64 9.61
N ARG A 98 12.33 3.28 8.82
CA ARG A 98 12.17 2.35 7.69
C ARG A 98 11.67 0.99 8.18
N ASP A 99 12.30 0.41 9.20
CA ASP A 99 11.91 -0.89 9.74
C ASP A 99 10.48 -0.89 10.31
N ASP A 100 10.05 0.20 10.94
CA ASP A 100 8.67 0.35 11.43
C ASP A 100 7.66 0.34 10.27
N ILE A 101 7.92 1.13 9.22
CA ILE A 101 7.07 1.18 8.02
C ILE A 101 7.02 -0.19 7.31
N CYS A 102 8.15 -0.88 7.20
CA CYS A 102 8.21 -2.24 6.64
C CYS A 102 7.36 -3.23 7.46
N ASN A 103 7.41 -3.16 8.79
CA ASN A 103 6.62 -4.03 9.66
C ASN A 103 5.13 -3.71 9.58
N GLN A 104 4.76 -2.44 9.43
CA GLN A 104 3.36 -2.03 9.23
C GLN A 104 2.81 -2.58 7.91
N LEU A 105 3.57 -2.45 6.81
CA LEU A 105 3.17 -3.00 5.52
C LEU A 105 3.00 -4.52 5.60
N ARG A 106 3.93 -5.22 6.26
CA ARG A 106 3.86 -6.67 6.43
C ARG A 106 2.61 -7.11 7.19
N ASN A 107 2.29 -6.47 8.31
CA ASN A 107 1.06 -6.76 9.06
C ASN A 107 -0.22 -6.41 8.30
N ALA A 108 -0.16 -5.52 7.31
CA ALA A 108 -1.32 -5.16 6.49
C ALA A 108 -1.61 -6.16 5.37
N ILE A 109 -0.63 -7.01 5.01
CA ILE A 109 -0.75 -8.03 3.95
C ILE A 109 -0.77 -9.48 4.47
N GLU A 110 -0.40 -9.72 5.73
CA GLU A 110 -0.55 -11.01 6.44
C GLU A 110 -1.96 -11.19 7.03
#